data_AF-A0A9P7ETL2-F1
#
_entry.id   AF-A0A9P7ETL2-F1
#
_cell.length_a   1.000
_cell.length_b   1.000
_cell.length_c   1.000
_cell.angle_alpha   90.00
_cell.angle_beta   90.00
_cell.angle_gamma   90.00
#
_symmetry.space_group_name_H-M   'P 1'
#
loop_
_entity.id
_entity.type
_entity.pdbx_description
1 polymer ?
#
loop_
_entity_poly.entity_id
_entity_poly.type
_entity_poly.pdbx_seq_one_letter_code
_entity_poly.pdbx_strand_id
1 'polypeptide(L)'
;MMRSFWQHVNKPGARKRLLKKAHTVDTRGDERKRRVAQANYDKERVRKNKQLDVQRKGRRNAAKAKLTAVVPRLTLAEVEKLRIDEINLQIRWHRQFDKDVPAAKNTPSGKAKRIKVLMDAVGRYVRGEMHPKNDTQESMEQSDGNDAQGMPRCEDEHDDE
;
A
#
# COMPACT_ATOMS: atom_id res chain seq x y z
N MET A 1 -9.72 -40.35 26.74
CA MET A 1 -11.14 -39.93 26.86
C MET A 1 -11.44 -38.79 25.87
N MET A 2 -11.69 -39.08 24.59
CA MET A 2 -12.11 -38.06 23.59
C MET A 2 -12.76 -38.73 22.35
N ARG A 3 -13.66 -39.69 22.55
CA ARG A 3 -14.37 -40.37 21.43
C ARG A 3 -15.90 -40.32 21.50
N SER A 4 -16.49 -39.59 22.45
CA SER A 4 -17.94 -39.62 22.68
C SER A 4 -18.72 -38.48 22.02
N PHE A 5 -18.06 -37.37 21.65
CA PHE A 5 -18.76 -36.21 21.06
C PHE A 5 -19.13 -36.42 19.58
N TRP A 6 -18.29 -37.13 18.82
CA TRP A 6 -18.50 -37.37 17.39
C TRP A 6 -19.47 -38.54 17.07
N GLN A 7 -19.73 -39.44 18.02
CA GLN A 7 -20.69 -40.55 17.82
C GLN A 7 -22.16 -40.12 17.90
N HIS A 8 -22.45 -38.96 18.50
CA HIS A 8 -23.83 -38.46 18.61
C HIS A 8 -24.32 -37.68 17.38
N VAL A 9 -23.39 -37.14 16.58
CA VAL A 9 -23.73 -36.35 15.37
C VAL A 9 -24.05 -37.25 14.16
N ASN A 10 -23.58 -38.51 14.17
CA ASN A 10 -23.76 -39.48 13.09
C ASN A 10 -24.93 -40.46 13.26
N LYS A 11 -25.85 -40.25 14.21
CA LYS A 11 -27.10 -41.02 14.24
C LYS A 11 -27.99 -40.65 13.04
N PRO A 12 -28.55 -41.61 12.27
CA PRO A 12 -29.30 -41.34 11.05
C PRO A 12 -30.50 -40.38 11.24
N GLY A 13 -31.13 -40.41 12.42
CA GLY A 13 -32.20 -39.45 12.78
C GLY A 13 -31.70 -38.02 13.07
N ALA A 14 -30.48 -37.85 13.56
CA ALA A 14 -29.87 -36.54 13.78
C ALA A 14 -29.42 -35.91 12.44
N ARG A 15 -28.80 -36.70 11.55
CA ARG A 15 -28.45 -36.29 10.18
C ARG A 15 -29.67 -35.82 9.37
N LYS A 16 -30.76 -36.58 9.35
CA LYS A 16 -32.00 -36.17 8.65
C LYS A 16 -32.59 -34.86 9.19
N ARG A 17 -32.51 -34.63 10.52
CA ARG A 17 -32.95 -33.37 11.14
C ARG A 17 -32.04 -32.19 10.78
N LEU A 18 -30.73 -32.40 10.69
CA LEU A 18 -29.77 -31.38 10.25
C LEU A 18 -29.94 -31.05 8.77
N LEU A 19 -30.13 -32.05 7.91
CA LEU A 19 -30.39 -31.85 6.48
C LEU A 19 -31.71 -31.11 6.23
N LYS A 20 -32.79 -31.46 6.93
CA LYS A 20 -34.06 -30.69 6.86
C LYS A 20 -33.88 -29.24 7.32
N LYS A 21 -33.12 -29.00 8.39
CA LYS A 21 -32.81 -27.64 8.86
C LYS A 21 -31.99 -26.85 7.84
N ALA A 22 -30.95 -27.44 7.27
CA ALA A 22 -30.14 -26.82 6.21
C ALA A 22 -30.99 -26.50 4.98
N HIS A 23 -31.81 -27.45 4.53
CA HIS A 23 -32.75 -27.24 3.43
C HIS A 23 -33.75 -26.10 3.72
N THR A 24 -34.30 -26.01 4.94
CA THR A 24 -35.18 -24.88 5.29
C THR A 24 -34.48 -23.53 5.30
N VAL A 25 -33.20 -23.48 5.67
CA VAL A 25 -32.39 -22.25 5.59
C VAL A 25 -32.12 -21.88 4.14
N ASP A 26 -31.87 -22.86 3.27
CA ASP A 26 -31.64 -22.64 1.85
C ASP A 26 -32.91 -22.19 1.11
N THR A 27 -34.07 -22.80 1.41
CA THR A 27 -35.35 -22.42 0.79
C THR A 27 -35.83 -21.01 1.12
N ARG A 28 -35.33 -20.41 2.21
CA ARG A 28 -35.65 -19.03 2.59
C ARG A 28 -34.81 -18.00 1.84
N GLY A 29 -33.76 -18.45 1.12
CA GLY A 29 -32.87 -17.60 0.32
C GLY A 29 -32.03 -16.62 1.15
N ASP A 30 -31.98 -16.77 2.47
CA ASP A 30 -31.30 -15.83 3.37
C ASP A 30 -29.78 -15.87 3.18
N GLU A 31 -29.24 -17.06 2.91
CA GLU A 31 -27.82 -17.22 2.57
C GLU A 31 -27.49 -16.54 1.23
N ARG A 32 -28.35 -16.68 0.21
CA ARG A 32 -28.19 -15.95 -1.06
C ARG A 32 -28.23 -14.43 -0.84
N LYS A 33 -29.16 -13.92 -0.02
CA LYS A 33 -29.23 -12.49 0.34
C LYS A 33 -27.95 -12.02 1.04
N ARG A 34 -27.43 -12.79 1.99
CA ARG A 34 -26.15 -12.50 2.67
C ARG A 34 -24.99 -12.43 1.69
N ARG A 35 -24.86 -13.41 0.79
CA ARG A 35 -23.81 -13.42 -0.24
C ARG A 35 -23.90 -12.22 -1.16
N VAL A 36 -25.10 -11.85 -1.62
CA VAL A 36 -25.31 -10.66 -2.45
C VAL A 36 -24.97 -9.37 -1.70
N ALA A 37 -25.40 -9.25 -0.45
CA ALA A 37 -25.09 -8.08 0.39
C ALA A 37 -23.58 -7.95 0.62
N GLN A 38 -22.89 -9.06 0.92
CA GLN A 38 -21.45 -9.10 1.09
C GLN A 38 -20.72 -8.73 -0.21
N ALA A 39 -21.11 -9.33 -1.34
CA ALA A 39 -20.53 -9.02 -2.64
C ALA A 39 -20.71 -7.54 -3.02
N ASN A 40 -21.88 -6.95 -2.74
CA ASN A 40 -22.12 -5.53 -2.99
C ASN A 40 -21.28 -4.63 -2.07
N TYR A 41 -21.15 -5.00 -0.79
CA TYR A 41 -20.29 -4.29 0.15
C TYR A 41 -18.82 -4.32 -0.30
N ASP A 42 -18.32 -5.49 -0.66
CA ASP A 42 -16.93 -5.64 -1.11
C ASP A 42 -16.67 -4.90 -2.42
N LYS A 43 -17.62 -4.93 -3.37
CA LYS A 43 -17.56 -4.12 -4.60
C LYS A 43 -17.43 -2.62 -4.29
N GLU A 44 -18.27 -2.11 -3.40
CA GLU A 44 -18.20 -0.70 -2.99
C GLU A 44 -16.88 -0.36 -2.28
N ARG A 45 -16.39 -1.25 -1.42
CA ARG A 45 -15.10 -1.07 -0.74
C ARG A 45 -13.94 -1.01 -1.72
N VAL A 46 -13.91 -1.95 -2.68
CA VAL A 46 -12.88 -1.97 -3.74
C VAL A 46 -12.95 -0.71 -4.59
N ARG A 47 -14.15 -0.25 -4.96
CA ARG A 47 -14.34 0.99 -5.72
C ARG A 47 -13.76 2.20 -4.97
N LYS A 48 -14.08 2.35 -3.68
CA LYS A 48 -13.55 3.43 -2.83
C LYS A 48 -12.03 3.35 -2.69
N ASN A 49 -11.48 2.16 -2.47
CA ASN A 49 -10.04 1.97 -2.35
C ASN A 49 -9.31 2.35 -3.64
N LYS A 50 -9.82 1.91 -4.80
CA LYS A 50 -9.27 2.29 -6.11
C LYS A 50 -9.24 3.81 -6.29
N GLN A 51 -10.30 4.52 -5.91
CA GLN A 51 -10.35 5.98 -5.98
C GLN A 51 -9.30 6.63 -5.05
N LEU A 52 -9.17 6.15 -3.82
CA LEU A 52 -8.15 6.63 -2.88
C LEU A 52 -6.73 6.37 -3.39
N ASP A 53 -6.49 5.22 -4.01
CA ASP A 53 -5.18 4.87 -4.55
C ASP A 53 -4.82 5.71 -5.76
N VAL A 54 -5.79 6.02 -6.65
CA VAL A 54 -5.60 6.99 -7.72
C VAL A 54 -5.22 8.36 -7.16
N GLN A 55 -5.93 8.86 -6.14
CA GLN A 55 -5.59 10.14 -5.50
C GLN A 55 -4.19 10.11 -4.86
N ARG A 56 -3.85 9.03 -4.14
CA ARG A 56 -2.53 8.85 -3.53
C ARG A 56 -1.43 8.79 -4.58
N LYS A 57 -1.66 8.10 -5.71
CA LYS A 57 -0.74 8.05 -6.84
C LYS A 57 -0.56 9.43 -7.46
N GLY A 58 -1.65 10.16 -7.68
CA GLY A 58 -1.60 11.55 -8.17
C GLY A 58 -0.78 12.47 -7.26
N ARG A 59 -1.00 12.41 -5.93
CA ARG A 59 -0.21 13.20 -4.95
C ARG A 59 1.26 12.81 -4.94
N ARG A 60 1.57 11.51 -5.01
CA ARG A 60 2.96 11.01 -5.10
C ARG A 60 3.64 11.49 -6.38
N ASN A 61 2.96 11.40 -7.53
CA ASN A 61 3.47 11.86 -8.81
C ASN A 61 3.71 13.38 -8.81
N ALA A 62 2.76 14.16 -8.27
CA ALA A 62 2.92 15.60 -8.12
C ALA A 62 4.11 15.96 -7.22
N ALA A 63 4.31 15.23 -6.11
CA ALA A 63 5.46 15.43 -5.24
C ALA A 63 6.78 15.03 -5.92
N LYS A 64 6.80 13.97 -6.74
CA LYS A 64 7.96 13.56 -7.53
C LYS A 64 8.30 14.61 -8.59
N ALA A 65 7.30 15.11 -9.34
CA ALA A 65 7.49 16.17 -10.33
C ALA A 65 8.07 17.44 -9.71
N LYS A 66 7.58 17.84 -8.53
CA LYS A 66 8.14 18.96 -7.78
C LYS A 66 9.60 18.77 -7.41
N LEU A 67 10.03 17.55 -7.07
CA LEU A 67 11.43 17.24 -6.79
C LEU A 67 12.30 17.24 -8.05
N THR A 68 11.80 16.67 -9.16
CA THR A 68 12.52 16.67 -10.44
C THR A 68 12.75 18.09 -10.98
N ALA A 69 11.82 19.02 -10.73
CA ALA A 69 11.95 20.41 -11.13
C ALA A 69 12.86 21.26 -10.22
N VAL A 70 13.39 20.70 -9.12
CA VAL A 70 14.27 21.45 -8.21
C VAL A 70 15.60 21.72 -8.89
N VAL A 71 15.98 22.99 -8.96
CA VAL A 71 17.35 23.41 -9.27
C VAL A 71 18.12 23.52 -7.95
N PRO A 72 19.15 22.68 -7.71
CA PRO A 72 19.94 22.70 -6.49
C PRO A 72 20.65 24.04 -6.32
N ARG A 73 20.63 24.62 -5.12
CA ARG A 73 21.40 25.81 -4.79
C ARG A 73 22.68 25.39 -4.09
N LEU A 74 23.81 25.79 -4.65
CA LEU A 74 25.13 25.33 -4.21
C LEU A 74 25.83 26.34 -3.30
N THR A 75 25.34 27.58 -3.24
CA THR A 75 25.98 28.64 -2.47
C THR A 75 25.20 28.97 -1.20
N LEU A 76 25.91 29.26 -0.11
CA LEU A 76 25.32 29.63 1.16
C LEU A 76 24.46 30.89 1.05
N ALA A 77 24.93 31.88 0.29
CA ALA A 77 24.21 33.14 0.07
C ALA A 77 22.87 32.95 -0.65
N GLU A 78 22.75 31.96 -1.54
CA GLU A 78 21.47 31.61 -2.15
C GLU A 78 20.57 30.86 -1.16
N VAL A 79 21.13 29.91 -0.42
CA VAL A 79 20.39 29.07 0.53
C VAL A 79 19.81 29.90 1.70
N GLU A 80 20.51 30.93 2.16
CA GLU A 80 20.03 31.81 3.23
C GLU A 80 18.79 32.62 2.84
N LYS A 81 18.65 32.96 1.55
CA LYS A 81 17.49 33.69 1.02
C LYS A 81 16.22 32.83 0.93
N LEU A 82 16.37 31.51 0.98
CA LEU A 82 15.26 30.58 0.83
C LEU A 82 14.34 30.55 2.05
N ARG A 83 13.08 30.22 1.80
CA ARG A 83 12.09 29.87 2.84
C ARG A 83 12.38 28.46 3.36
N ILE A 84 11.89 28.16 4.56
CA ILE A 84 12.09 26.84 5.20
C ILE A 84 11.56 25.71 4.31
N ASP A 85 10.45 25.92 3.61
CA ASP A 85 9.86 24.92 2.72
C ASP A 85 10.74 24.61 1.51
N GLU A 86 11.44 25.62 0.98
CA GLU A 86 12.38 25.48 -0.14
C GLU A 86 13.66 24.78 0.32
N ILE A 87 14.17 25.12 1.51
CA ILE A 87 15.30 24.42 2.13
C ILE A 87 14.95 22.93 2.32
N ASN A 88 13.74 22.65 2.81
CA ASN A 88 13.26 21.27 2.98
C ASN A 88 13.13 20.53 1.65
N LEU A 89 12.71 21.23 0.60
CA LEU A 89 12.61 20.67 -0.73
C LEU A 89 13.98 20.29 -1.29
N GLN A 90 15.00 21.14 -1.09
CA GLN A 90 16.38 20.84 -1.49
C GLN A 90 17.02 19.72 -0.67
N ILE A 91 16.80 19.68 0.66
CA ILE A 91 17.24 18.56 1.50
C ILE A 91 16.62 17.25 1.00
N ARG A 92 15.33 17.26 0.64
CA ARG A 92 14.66 16.08 0.08
C ARG A 92 15.21 15.68 -1.29
N TRP A 93 15.62 16.64 -2.11
CA TRP A 93 16.27 16.39 -3.39
C TRP A 93 17.62 15.71 -3.21
N HIS A 94 18.51 16.25 -2.35
CA HIS A 94 19.80 15.63 -2.04
C HIS A 94 19.66 14.20 -1.47
N ARG A 95 18.65 13.98 -0.63
CA ARG A 95 18.35 12.68 -0.04
C ARG A 95 17.98 11.59 -1.07
N GLN A 96 17.66 11.95 -2.31
CA GLN A 96 17.37 10.95 -3.36
C GLN A 96 18.60 10.09 -3.68
N PHE A 97 19.80 10.63 -3.49
CA PHE A 97 21.06 9.95 -3.81
C PHE A 97 22.03 9.90 -2.62
N ASP A 98 21.90 10.79 -1.63
CA ASP A 98 22.66 10.73 -0.37
C ASP A 98 21.78 10.19 0.78
N LYS A 99 22.06 8.96 1.23
CA LYS A 99 21.33 8.30 2.34
C LYS A 99 21.69 8.88 3.71
N ASP A 100 22.82 9.56 3.82
CA ASP A 100 23.30 10.16 5.06
C ASP A 100 22.63 11.51 5.33
N VAL A 101 21.86 12.04 4.37
CA VAL A 101 21.02 13.24 4.57
C VAL A 101 19.79 12.86 5.40
N PRO A 102 19.61 13.47 6.58
CA PRO A 102 18.48 13.15 7.44
C PRO A 102 17.15 13.55 6.79
N ALA A 103 16.12 12.73 7.02
CA ALA A 103 14.77 13.05 6.56
C ALA A 103 14.31 14.40 7.15
N ALA A 104 13.55 15.19 6.36
CA ALA A 104 13.05 16.51 6.77
C ALA A 104 12.30 16.54 8.12
N LYS A 105 11.71 15.40 8.53
CA LYS A 105 11.04 15.24 9.84
C LYS A 105 12.04 15.12 11.00
N ASN A 106 13.22 14.58 10.74
CA ASN A 106 14.30 14.37 11.71
C ASN A 106 15.31 15.51 11.69
N THR A 107 15.19 16.44 10.73
CA THR A 107 16.04 17.63 10.68
C THR A 107 15.73 18.54 11.86
N PRO A 108 16.76 19.08 12.55
CA PRO A 108 16.54 19.91 13.73
C PRO A 108 15.59 21.08 13.48
N SER A 109 14.87 21.49 14.52
CA SER A 109 14.07 22.72 14.48
C SER A 109 14.99 23.94 14.36
N GLY A 110 14.62 24.87 13.48
CA GLY A 110 15.37 26.10 13.22
C GLY A 110 16.00 26.17 11.82
N LYS A 111 15.78 27.30 11.15
CA LYS A 111 16.27 27.56 9.77
C LYS A 111 17.78 27.38 9.67
N ALA A 112 18.55 27.96 10.59
CA ALA A 112 20.02 27.86 10.59
C ALA A 112 20.54 26.41 10.64
N LYS A 113 19.91 25.53 11.43
CA LYS A 113 20.31 24.12 11.49
C LYS A 113 19.98 23.37 10.20
N ARG A 114 18.86 23.70 9.55
CA ARG A 114 18.49 23.15 8.23
C ARG A 114 19.45 23.61 7.15
N ILE A 115 19.89 24.87 7.20
CA ILE A 115 20.92 25.39 6.29
C ILE A 115 22.21 24.60 6.47
N LYS A 116 22.68 24.34 7.70
CA LYS A 116 23.88 23.51 7.92
C LYS A 116 23.74 22.12 7.30
N VAL A 117 22.64 21.43 7.54
CA VAL A 117 22.37 20.11 6.94
C VAL A 117 22.38 20.15 5.41
N LEU A 118 21.79 21.19 4.83
CA LEU A 118 21.79 21.37 3.38
C LEU A 118 23.20 21.65 2.85
N MET A 119 23.97 22.50 3.52
CA MET A 119 25.35 22.82 3.13
C MET A 119 26.28 21.62 3.24
N ASP A 120 26.12 20.76 4.25
CA ASP A 120 26.86 19.50 4.36
C ASP A 120 26.56 18.58 3.17
N ALA A 121 25.28 18.45 2.81
CA ALA A 121 24.84 17.67 1.65
C ALA A 121 25.36 18.24 0.32
N VAL A 122 25.31 19.56 0.16
CA VAL A 122 25.89 20.28 -0.99
C VAL A 122 27.39 20.04 -1.07
N GLY A 123 28.11 20.07 0.06
CA GLY A 123 29.54 19.80 0.10
C GLY A 123 29.89 18.40 -0.44
N ARG A 124 29.12 17.37 -0.04
CA ARG A 124 29.30 16.00 -0.57
C ARG A 124 28.97 15.90 -2.06
N TYR A 125 27.92 16.60 -2.49
CA TYR A 125 27.53 16.66 -3.89
C TYR A 125 28.64 17.30 -4.74
N VAL A 126 29.17 18.45 -4.33
CA VAL A 126 30.24 19.15 -5.06
C VAL A 126 31.54 18.34 -5.10
N ARG A 127 31.84 17.55 -4.06
CA ARG A 127 33.05 16.71 -4.01
C ARG A 127 32.99 15.45 -4.90
N GLY A 128 31.87 15.16 -5.56
CA GLY A 128 31.76 13.93 -6.34
C GLY A 128 31.24 12.72 -5.56
N GLU A 129 31.16 12.81 -4.23
CA GLU A 129 30.92 11.64 -3.36
C GLU A 129 29.52 11.04 -3.59
N MET A 130 28.52 11.89 -3.84
CA MET A 130 27.13 11.48 -4.00
C MET A 130 26.51 12.16 -5.22
N HIS A 131 26.26 11.39 -6.27
CA HIS A 131 25.62 11.85 -7.51
C HIS A 131 24.37 11.04 -7.82
N PRO A 132 23.36 11.64 -8.46
CA PRO A 132 22.28 10.87 -9.06
C PRO A 132 22.91 9.90 -10.06
N LYS A 133 22.75 8.60 -9.82
CA LYS A 133 23.08 7.60 -10.83
C LYS A 133 22.19 7.89 -12.04
N ASN A 134 22.79 8.17 -13.18
CA ASN A 134 22.11 8.27 -14.47
C ASN A 134 21.67 6.87 -14.95
N ASP A 135 21.11 6.06 -14.06
CA ASP A 135 20.54 4.78 -14.42
C ASP A 135 19.15 5.08 -14.98
N THR A 136 19.14 5.40 -16.28
CA THR A 136 18.00 5.16 -17.17
C THR A 136 17.68 3.66 -17.08
N GLN A 137 16.92 3.28 -16.07
CA GLN A 137 16.12 2.08 -16.10
C GLN A 137 14.77 2.42 -15.49
N GLU A 138 13.80 2.50 -16.38
CA GLU A 138 12.40 2.23 -16.09
C GLU A 138 12.28 0.84 -15.44
N SER A 139 12.61 0.72 -14.15
CA SER A 139 12.10 -0.39 -13.36
C SER A 139 10.68 -0.02 -12.98
N MET A 140 9.79 -0.31 -13.94
CA MET A 140 8.38 -0.52 -13.78
C MET A 140 8.17 -1.62 -12.74
N GLU A 141 8.37 -1.32 -11.46
CA GLU A 141 7.93 -2.20 -10.37
C GLU A 141 6.41 -2.05 -10.27
N GLN A 142 5.73 -2.75 -11.18
CA GLN A 142 4.47 -3.40 -10.87
C GLN A 142 4.74 -4.30 -9.67
N SER A 143 4.49 -3.79 -8.47
CA SER A 143 4.07 -4.67 -7.38
C SER A 143 2.66 -5.13 -7.77
N ASP A 144 2.63 -6.21 -8.55
CA ASP A 144 1.46 -7.07 -8.65
C ASP A 144 1.13 -7.49 -7.23
N GLY A 145 -0.02 -7.00 -6.75
CA GLY A 145 -0.59 -7.48 -5.52
C GLY A 145 -0.79 -8.98 -5.71
N ASN A 146 -0.17 -9.77 -4.82
CA ASN A 146 -0.36 -11.20 -4.77
C ASN A 146 -1.86 -11.52 -4.85
N ASP A 147 -2.19 -12.09 -5.99
CA ASP A 147 -3.51 -12.58 -6.34
C ASP A 147 -3.73 -13.93 -5.64
N ALA A 148 -5.01 -14.15 -5.31
CA ALA A 148 -5.69 -15.39 -5.02
C ALA A 148 -4.87 -16.65 -4.68
N GLN A 149 -5.03 -17.14 -3.44
CA GLN A 149 -5.34 -18.57 -3.26
C GLN A 149 -6.48 -18.75 -2.26
N GLY A 150 -7.57 -19.34 -2.75
CA GLY A 150 -8.76 -19.64 -1.98
C GLY A 150 -10.04 -19.71 -2.81
N MET A 151 -9.97 -20.12 -4.08
CA MET A 151 -11.15 -20.60 -4.80
C MET A 151 -11.44 -22.03 -4.31
N PRO A 152 -12.57 -22.30 -3.64
CA PRO A 152 -13.02 -23.67 -3.46
C PRO A 152 -13.46 -24.22 -4.83
N ARG A 153 -12.78 -25.29 -5.25
CA ARG A 153 -13.09 -26.14 -6.39
C ARG A 153 -14.57 -26.55 -6.33
N CYS A 154 -15.37 -26.09 -7.29
CA CYS A 154 -16.66 -26.71 -7.59
C CYS A 154 -16.32 -28.02 -8.30
N GLU A 155 -16.43 -29.14 -7.58
CA GLU A 155 -16.46 -30.45 -8.23
C GLU A 155 -17.90 -30.65 -8.69
N ASP A 156 -18.07 -30.53 -10.01
CA ASP A 156 -19.18 -31.11 -10.76
C ASP A 156 -19.20 -32.62 -10.50
N GLU A 157 -20.25 -33.13 -9.87
CA GLU A 157 -20.64 -34.53 -10.00
C GLU A 157 -21.99 -34.57 -10.71
N HIS A 158 -21.93 -34.87 -12.01
CA HIS A 158 -22.97 -35.61 -12.71
C HIS A 158 -22.85 -37.09 -12.29
N ASP A 159 -24.00 -37.72 -12.06
CA ASP A 159 -24.30 -39.15 -12.23
C ASP A 159 -25.83 -39.24 -12.01
N ASP A 160 -26.65 -39.21 -13.06
CA ASP A 160 -27.07 -40.33 -13.94
C ASP A 160 -28.28 -41.12 -13.40
N GLU A 161 -29.32 -41.14 -14.24
CA GLU A 161 -30.60 -41.89 -14.26
C GLU A 161 -31.45 -42.08 -12.98
#